data_AF-A0A9W7A717-F1
#
_entry.id   AF-A0A9W7A717-F1
#
_cell.length_a   1.000
_cell.length_b   1.000
_cell.length_c   1.000
_cell.angle_alpha   90.00
_cell.angle_beta   90.00
_cell.angle_gamma   90.00
#
_symmetry.space_group_name_H-M   'P 1'
#
loop_
_entity.id
_entity.type
_entity.pdbx_description
1 polymer ?
#
loop_
_entity_poly.entity_id
_entity_poly.type
_entity_poly.pdbx_seq_one_letter_code
_entity_poly.pdbx_strand_id
1 'polypeptide(L)'
;MKANTVAFSRRSCGTTIASDVFSTYPTRVMIREEESGIDPDTHPAKDIFMPKSHLTASILSHGNSYMNTDPDLNFSFSASDGSCGTISGVSTGKSVSVNKLHVGDANKEDGVRINTTITLDSDAETMLWYLPPPVQVFENGRCKQVTTVNVSHAEADCSSGSAFLLDWFAHGGRNSSSRWRLGKLDSLMSVSLAGEEVFRDSFLLTNSNNNNKNNNNNNDNDLKLSTHMPVNVGCVACAVLVGPQMAALAQYLQKTYGERSQWNDQNEVVKSPSLPPGCSLVSCGPLLQPTCINPKSTCYKHNCVLRVAGESMERVGEFLKSLVGGSAFDEFIGAAAADPNPEETPSQPALLPYNFPSLTPTILGPLPYTSSTPPSAPTAIPTSPMTSFQLIDPTTPTGSFAHSNTLEAANFFNLLLGKNEDVGDSLTQYVYTSMLQAIGSQVVFVIGAKRCLEKLQDDAAVATAVFNEWEDIDRLMSASTTSSVARRASCLQGIGMIRAYAAAFDETADILKALKRRIMSASTKSGFERGHGSTVFGATCAILKTSDVECVNMFLYCLCRDMVSAAVRMNLVGPLEGSGIIRQVTRNVEEIVRERVIEGADIDVKGAFMCSPILEILANSHERLYTRLFNS
;
A
#
# COMPACT_ATOMS: atom_id res chain seq x y z
N MET A 1 -10.45 3.61 -24.36
CA MET A 1 -10.55 3.91 -22.91
C MET A 1 -10.22 5.40 -22.72
N LYS A 2 -10.80 6.08 -21.73
CA LYS A 2 -10.38 7.44 -21.38
C LYS A 2 -8.93 7.39 -20.85
N ALA A 3 -8.09 8.36 -21.22
CA ALA A 3 -6.72 8.47 -20.71
C ALA A 3 -6.74 8.81 -19.22
N ASN A 4 -5.72 8.39 -18.47
CA ASN A 4 -5.47 8.87 -17.12
C ASN A 4 -5.12 10.35 -17.20
N THR A 5 -5.89 11.22 -16.55
CA THR A 5 -5.79 12.68 -16.70
C THR A 5 -5.42 13.34 -15.37
N VAL A 6 -4.48 14.29 -15.41
CA VAL A 6 -4.24 15.24 -14.30
C VAL A 6 -4.09 16.63 -14.89
N ALA A 7 -4.93 17.56 -14.44
CA ALA A 7 -4.85 18.97 -14.78
C ALA A 7 -4.55 19.80 -13.53
N PHE A 8 -3.49 20.61 -13.57
CA PHE A 8 -3.17 21.62 -12.57
C PHE A 8 -3.67 22.99 -13.04
N SER A 9 -4.27 23.75 -12.13
CA SER A 9 -4.69 25.13 -12.36
C SER A 9 -4.50 25.94 -11.08
N ARG A 10 -4.47 27.26 -11.18
CA ARG A 10 -4.31 28.14 -10.02
C ARG A 10 -5.61 28.82 -9.65
N ARG A 11 -5.93 28.84 -8.35
CA ARG A 11 -7.08 29.60 -7.83
C ARG A 11 -6.75 31.10 -7.74
N SER A 12 -7.79 31.93 -7.67
CA SER A 12 -7.68 33.37 -7.41
C SER A 12 -6.95 33.72 -6.09
N CYS A 13 -6.94 32.80 -5.12
CA CYS A 13 -6.17 32.94 -3.87
C CYS A 13 -4.67 32.65 -4.04
N GLY A 14 -4.21 32.34 -5.25
CA GLY A 14 -2.81 32.05 -5.58
C GLY A 14 -2.38 30.59 -5.39
N THR A 15 -3.27 29.72 -4.91
CA THR A 15 -2.99 28.30 -4.62
C THR A 15 -3.17 27.41 -5.84
N THR A 16 -2.18 26.56 -6.15
CA THR A 16 -2.29 25.49 -7.14
C THR A 16 -3.26 24.41 -6.67
N ILE A 17 -4.16 23.97 -7.56
CA ILE A 17 -5.10 22.86 -7.34
C ILE A 17 -5.07 21.88 -8.50
N ALA A 18 -5.46 20.64 -8.24
CA ALA A 18 -5.81 19.71 -9.31
C ALA A 18 -7.26 19.96 -9.76
N SER A 19 -7.46 20.50 -10.96
CA SER A 19 -8.78 20.82 -11.53
C SER A 19 -9.48 19.61 -12.14
N ASP A 20 -8.73 18.66 -12.69
CA ASP A 20 -9.27 17.41 -13.24
C ASP A 20 -8.34 16.24 -12.94
N VAL A 21 -8.93 15.13 -12.48
CA VAL A 21 -8.20 13.95 -12.02
C VAL A 21 -9.00 12.71 -12.38
N PHE A 22 -8.43 11.91 -13.27
CA PHE A 22 -9.04 10.66 -13.70
C PHE A 22 -7.98 9.58 -13.81
N SER A 23 -8.27 8.38 -13.31
CA SER A 23 -7.38 7.24 -13.46
C SER A 23 -8.15 5.93 -13.64
N THR A 24 -7.54 4.99 -14.34
CA THR A 24 -8.10 3.66 -14.63
C THR A 24 -7.11 2.58 -14.23
N TYR A 25 -7.63 1.49 -13.68
CA TYR A 25 -6.83 0.30 -13.37
C TYR A 25 -5.97 -0.16 -14.56
N PRO A 26 -4.69 -0.55 -14.36
CA PRO A 26 -4.01 -0.74 -13.07
C PRO A 26 -3.42 0.54 -12.44
N THR A 27 -3.57 1.70 -13.10
CA THR A 27 -3.02 2.95 -12.60
C THR A 27 -4.00 3.67 -11.67
N ARG A 28 -3.48 4.25 -10.59
CA ARG A 28 -4.21 5.13 -9.69
C ARG A 28 -3.42 6.42 -9.49
N VAL A 29 -4.07 7.56 -9.67
CA VAL A 29 -3.46 8.86 -9.36
C VAL A 29 -3.89 9.28 -7.95
N MET A 30 -2.91 9.67 -7.13
CA MET A 30 -3.11 10.24 -5.80
C MET A 30 -2.57 11.67 -5.78
N ILE A 31 -3.29 12.59 -5.14
CA ILE A 31 -2.87 13.99 -5.02
C ILE A 31 -2.48 14.30 -3.59
N ARG A 32 -1.39 15.05 -3.44
CA ARG A 32 -0.89 15.52 -2.16
C ARG A 32 -0.51 16.99 -2.26
N GLU A 33 -0.92 17.76 -1.27
CA GLU A 33 -0.44 19.11 -1.03
C GLU A 33 0.86 19.02 -0.22
N GLU A 34 1.92 19.68 -0.70
CA GLU A 34 3.18 19.81 0.03
C GLU A 34 3.35 21.26 0.49
N GLU A 35 3.57 21.47 1.79
CA GLU A 35 4.07 22.75 2.30
C GLU A 35 5.57 22.82 2.04
N SER A 36 6.03 23.87 1.35
CA SER A 36 7.42 24.06 0.95
C SER A 36 8.32 24.16 2.19
N GLY A 37 8.96 23.06 2.59
CA GLY A 37 9.82 22.98 3.77
C GLY A 37 11.29 23.35 3.55
N ILE A 38 11.63 24.05 2.46
CA ILE A 38 13.03 24.32 2.12
C ILE A 38 13.39 25.76 2.46
N ASP A 39 14.39 25.92 3.33
CA ASP A 39 14.98 27.22 3.69
C ASP A 39 15.80 27.77 2.50
N PRO A 40 15.35 28.86 1.85
CA PRO A 40 15.96 29.39 0.63
C PRO A 40 17.41 29.86 0.84
N ASP A 41 17.88 30.02 2.06
CA ASP A 41 19.21 30.60 2.33
C ASP A 41 20.39 29.61 2.23
N THR A 42 20.15 28.30 2.12
CA THR A 42 21.22 27.28 2.23
C THR A 42 21.63 26.56 0.94
N HIS A 43 20.92 26.76 -0.19
CA HIS A 43 21.07 25.91 -1.38
C HIS A 43 21.84 26.57 -2.55
N PRO A 44 22.72 25.85 -3.27
CA PRO A 44 23.45 26.36 -4.43
C PRO A 44 22.57 26.73 -5.66
N ALA A 45 21.28 26.39 -5.61
CA ALA A 45 20.24 26.69 -6.61
C ALA A 45 19.13 27.59 -6.02
N LYS A 46 19.53 28.61 -5.25
CA LYS A 46 18.64 29.54 -4.51
C LYS A 46 17.56 30.22 -5.38
N ASP A 47 17.83 30.42 -6.66
CA ASP A 47 16.92 31.06 -7.60
C ASP A 47 15.95 30.10 -8.32
N ILE A 48 16.01 28.79 -8.04
CA ILE A 48 15.21 27.74 -8.72
C ILE A 48 13.96 27.34 -7.90
N PHE A 49 13.70 28.00 -6.76
CA PHE A 49 12.75 27.47 -5.78
C PHE A 49 11.26 27.68 -6.10
N MET A 50 10.53 26.58 -5.93
CA MET A 50 9.11 26.39 -6.18
C MET A 50 8.22 27.48 -5.57
N PRO A 51 7.17 27.94 -6.28
CA PRO A 51 6.23 28.90 -5.74
C PRO A 51 5.54 28.38 -4.47
N LYS A 52 5.04 29.30 -3.63
CA LYS A 52 4.43 29.06 -2.31
C LYS A 52 3.32 28.00 -2.26
N SER A 53 2.79 27.55 -3.40
CA SER A 53 1.81 26.47 -3.50
C SER A 53 2.20 25.48 -4.60
N HIS A 54 2.58 24.28 -4.19
CA HIS A 54 3.00 23.18 -5.05
C HIS A 54 2.16 21.93 -4.74
N LEU A 55 1.82 21.17 -5.79
CA LEU A 55 0.97 19.98 -5.67
C LEU A 55 1.64 18.78 -6.35
N THR A 56 1.71 17.66 -5.65
CA THR A 56 2.29 16.41 -6.17
C THR A 56 1.17 15.44 -6.53
N ALA A 57 1.14 14.99 -7.79
CA ALA A 57 0.32 13.91 -8.30
C ALA A 57 1.14 12.62 -8.44
N SER A 58 0.92 11.67 -7.55
CA SER A 58 1.56 10.36 -7.53
C SER A 58 0.84 9.35 -8.42
N ILE A 59 1.52 8.85 -9.45
CA ILE A 59 1.10 7.74 -10.31
C ILE A 59 1.46 6.42 -9.62
N LEU A 60 0.44 5.65 -9.24
CA LEU A 60 0.59 4.36 -8.57
C LEU A 60 0.15 3.23 -9.49
N SER A 61 1.08 2.37 -9.90
CA SER A 61 0.77 1.14 -10.62
C SER A 61 0.42 0.01 -9.64
N HIS A 62 -0.83 -0.44 -9.63
CA HIS A 62 -1.33 -1.56 -8.83
C HIS A 62 -1.42 -2.83 -9.70
N GLY A 63 -0.30 -3.53 -9.87
CA GLY A 63 -0.24 -4.79 -10.60
C GLY A 63 1.12 -5.47 -10.46
N ASN A 64 1.15 -6.81 -10.51
CA ASN A 64 2.40 -7.57 -10.39
C ASN A 64 3.34 -7.34 -11.58
N SER A 65 2.81 -6.98 -12.75
CA SER A 65 3.50 -6.56 -13.98
C SER A 65 2.48 -6.33 -15.10
N TYR A 66 2.86 -5.64 -16.17
CA TYR A 66 2.08 -5.61 -17.42
C TYR A 66 2.49 -6.76 -18.35
N MET A 67 1.49 -7.37 -18.97
CA MET A 67 1.61 -8.37 -20.02
C MET A 67 1.25 -7.74 -21.37
N ASN A 68 1.78 -8.23 -22.50
CA ASN A 68 1.41 -7.67 -23.82
C ASN A 68 -0.10 -7.75 -24.15
N THR A 69 -0.86 -8.57 -23.43
CA THR A 69 -2.33 -8.65 -23.53
C THR A 69 -3.05 -7.48 -22.89
N ASP A 70 -2.36 -6.69 -22.05
CA ASP A 70 -2.95 -5.56 -21.36
C ASP A 70 -3.27 -4.40 -22.33
N PRO A 71 -4.28 -3.58 -22.00
CA PRO A 71 -4.60 -2.39 -22.78
C PRO A 71 -3.46 -1.38 -22.71
N ASP A 72 -3.36 -0.56 -23.77
CA ASP A 72 -2.37 0.51 -23.83
C ASP A 72 -2.63 1.56 -22.74
N LEU A 73 -1.54 2.00 -22.10
CA LEU A 73 -1.58 3.04 -21.08
C LEU A 73 -1.57 4.40 -21.77
N ASN A 74 -2.58 5.22 -21.50
CA ASN A 74 -2.67 6.57 -22.02
C ASN A 74 -2.72 7.55 -20.84
N PHE A 75 -1.84 8.55 -20.88
CA PHE A 75 -1.70 9.60 -19.87
C PHE A 75 -1.86 10.98 -20.55
N SER A 76 -2.61 11.87 -19.91
CA SER A 76 -2.82 13.24 -20.34
C SER A 76 -2.61 14.18 -19.17
N PHE A 77 -1.60 15.03 -19.25
CA PHE A 77 -1.22 15.95 -18.19
C PHE A 77 -1.26 17.38 -18.69
N SER A 78 -1.82 18.28 -17.89
CA SER A 78 -1.88 19.70 -18.22
C SER A 78 -1.56 20.58 -17.02
N ALA A 79 -0.90 21.71 -17.25
CA ALA A 79 -0.74 22.76 -16.25
C ALA A 79 -1.08 24.12 -16.88
N SER A 80 -1.91 24.90 -16.19
CA SER A 80 -2.36 26.24 -16.62
C SER A 80 -2.37 27.27 -15.49
N ASP A 81 -2.55 28.54 -15.86
CA ASP A 81 -2.80 29.68 -14.98
C ASP A 81 -1.68 29.95 -13.97
N GLY A 82 -0.43 29.71 -14.36
CA GLY A 82 0.72 29.89 -13.47
C GLY A 82 0.80 28.82 -12.38
N SER A 83 0.22 27.64 -12.60
CA SER A 83 0.24 26.53 -11.64
C SER A 83 1.59 25.83 -11.60
N CYS A 84 1.96 25.33 -10.42
CA CYS A 84 3.17 24.54 -10.22
C CYS A 84 2.83 23.16 -9.66
N GLY A 85 3.18 22.11 -10.39
CA GLY A 85 2.88 20.73 -10.01
C GLY A 85 4.00 19.75 -10.32
N THR A 86 4.00 18.65 -9.59
CA THR A 86 4.86 17.49 -9.86
C THR A 86 4.01 16.28 -10.17
N ILE A 87 4.40 15.50 -11.17
CA ILE A 87 3.85 14.19 -11.49
C ILE A 87 4.94 13.18 -11.18
N SER A 88 4.70 12.29 -10.22
CA SER A 88 5.72 11.40 -9.67
C SER A 88 5.26 9.94 -9.68
N GLY A 89 6.14 8.98 -10.01
CA GLY A 89 5.86 7.54 -9.94
C GLY A 89 5.88 6.92 -8.54
N VAL A 90 5.73 7.71 -7.47
CA VAL A 90 6.07 7.29 -6.08
C VAL A 90 4.83 7.26 -5.19
N SER A 91 4.62 6.15 -4.48
CA SER A 91 3.63 6.04 -3.39
C SER A 91 4.31 6.28 -2.04
N THR A 92 3.53 6.78 -1.07
CA THR A 92 3.90 7.03 0.34
C THR A 92 4.20 5.76 1.17
N GLY A 93 4.95 4.83 0.60
CA GLY A 93 5.50 3.63 1.22
C GLY A 93 6.81 3.29 0.49
N LYS A 94 7.66 2.43 1.08
CA LYS A 94 9.01 2.10 0.57
C LYS A 94 9.08 1.44 -0.83
N SER A 95 8.10 1.64 -1.72
CA SER A 95 8.05 1.03 -3.05
C SER A 95 7.87 2.11 -4.13
N VAL A 96 8.90 2.26 -4.98
CA VAL A 96 8.80 2.99 -6.25
C VAL A 96 7.88 2.20 -7.17
N SER A 97 6.87 2.83 -7.76
CA SER A 97 6.12 2.15 -8.79
C SER A 97 7.03 1.99 -10.01
N VAL A 98 7.23 0.76 -10.48
CA VAL A 98 8.06 0.44 -11.64
C VAL A 98 7.15 -0.20 -12.67
N ASN A 99 7.20 0.27 -13.90
CA ASN A 99 6.46 -0.33 -15.00
C ASN A 99 7.20 -1.59 -15.47
N LYS A 100 6.92 -2.71 -14.81
CA LYS A 100 7.51 -4.02 -15.11
C LYS A 100 6.78 -4.65 -16.29
N LEU A 101 7.50 -4.89 -17.38
CA LEU A 101 6.96 -5.44 -18.63
C LEU A 101 7.52 -6.84 -18.88
N HIS A 102 6.64 -7.84 -18.87
CA HIS A 102 6.99 -9.26 -19.06
C HIS A 102 6.70 -9.77 -20.47
N VAL A 103 7.19 -10.98 -20.78
CA VAL A 103 6.88 -11.69 -22.03
C VAL A 103 5.37 -11.79 -22.22
N GLY A 104 4.89 -11.38 -23.38
CA GLY A 104 3.53 -11.63 -23.80
C GLY A 104 3.45 -12.10 -25.25
N ASP A 105 2.24 -12.48 -25.65
CA ASP A 105 1.91 -13.21 -26.88
C ASP A 105 2.52 -12.60 -28.16
N ALA A 106 2.96 -13.45 -29.09
CA ALA A 106 3.78 -13.07 -30.26
C ALA A 106 3.05 -12.19 -31.30
N ASN A 107 1.76 -11.95 -31.10
CA ASN A 107 0.86 -11.34 -32.08
C ASN A 107 0.84 -9.79 -32.07
N LYS A 108 1.31 -9.13 -31.01
CA LYS A 108 1.47 -7.65 -30.98
C LYS A 108 2.93 -7.29 -31.29
N GLU A 109 3.16 -6.62 -32.42
CA GLU A 109 4.51 -6.25 -32.90
C GLU A 109 5.28 -5.39 -31.87
N ASP A 110 4.60 -4.41 -31.26
CA ASP A 110 5.17 -3.44 -30.32
C ASP A 110 4.97 -3.79 -28.83
N GLY A 111 4.21 -4.84 -28.49
CA GLY A 111 3.86 -5.17 -27.10
C GLY A 111 2.95 -4.11 -26.42
N VAL A 112 3.26 -3.75 -25.18
CA VAL A 112 2.51 -2.72 -24.41
C VAL A 112 2.90 -1.32 -24.88
N ARG A 113 1.91 -0.45 -25.16
CA ARG A 113 2.16 0.96 -25.47
C ARG A 113 1.89 1.87 -24.28
N ILE A 114 2.79 2.81 -24.03
CA ILE A 114 2.68 3.86 -23.02
C ILE A 114 2.70 5.21 -23.74
N ASN A 115 1.54 5.84 -23.87
CA ASN A 115 1.40 7.15 -24.49
C ASN A 115 1.21 8.21 -23.41
N THR A 116 2.08 9.21 -23.37
CA THR A 116 1.97 10.36 -22.46
C THR A 116 1.89 11.64 -23.26
N THR A 117 0.84 12.42 -23.04
CA THR A 117 0.68 13.77 -23.59
C THR A 117 0.79 14.79 -22.46
N ILE A 118 1.67 15.77 -22.59
CA ILE A 118 1.86 16.86 -21.63
C ILE A 118 1.56 18.18 -22.34
N THR A 119 0.77 19.04 -21.71
CA THR A 119 0.36 20.34 -22.25
C THR A 119 0.62 21.45 -21.23
N LEU A 120 1.33 22.49 -21.63
CA LEU A 120 1.64 23.64 -20.80
C LEU A 120 1.13 24.92 -21.46
N ASP A 121 0.53 25.79 -20.65
CA ASP A 121 0.11 27.11 -21.11
C ASP A 121 1.30 28.07 -21.32
N SER A 122 0.98 29.28 -21.78
CA SER A 122 1.97 30.32 -22.11
C SER A 122 2.37 31.18 -20.91
N ASP A 123 1.87 30.87 -19.71
CA ASP A 123 2.18 31.62 -18.50
C ASP A 123 3.62 31.28 -18.05
N ALA A 124 4.43 32.32 -17.81
CA ALA A 124 5.80 32.17 -17.37
C ALA A 124 5.91 31.57 -15.96
N GLU A 125 4.87 31.70 -15.13
CA GLU A 125 4.83 31.13 -13.78
C GLU A 125 4.49 29.63 -13.78
N THR A 126 3.93 29.10 -14.88
CA THR A 126 3.57 27.68 -14.97
C THR A 126 4.82 26.82 -14.98
N MET A 127 4.86 25.81 -14.10
CA MET A 127 5.98 24.89 -13.98
C MET A 127 5.51 23.46 -13.73
N LEU A 128 5.97 22.51 -14.54
CA LEU A 128 5.63 21.10 -14.39
C LEU A 128 6.88 20.22 -14.27
N TRP A 129 6.91 19.39 -13.23
CA TRP A 129 7.91 18.34 -13.07
C TRP A 129 7.29 16.99 -13.46
N TYR A 130 7.77 16.37 -14.53
CA TYR A 130 7.32 15.06 -14.97
C TYR A 130 8.38 14.01 -14.66
N LEU A 131 8.11 13.21 -13.63
CA LEU A 131 8.98 12.18 -13.07
C LEU A 131 8.25 10.82 -13.10
N PRO A 132 8.10 10.20 -14.27
CA PRO A 132 7.33 8.97 -14.40
C PRO A 132 8.01 7.79 -13.68
N PRO A 133 7.26 6.73 -13.36
CA PRO A 133 7.86 5.46 -12.96
C PRO A 133 8.82 4.93 -14.04
N PRO A 134 9.96 4.31 -13.67
CA PRO A 134 10.90 3.79 -14.66
C PRO A 134 10.27 2.60 -15.39
N VAL A 135 10.59 2.46 -16.68
CA VAL A 135 10.17 1.30 -17.46
C VAL A 135 11.21 0.21 -17.36
N GLN A 136 10.81 -0.94 -16.81
CA GLN A 136 11.66 -2.11 -16.65
C GLN A 136 11.20 -3.23 -17.59
N VAL A 137 11.98 -3.49 -18.64
CA VAL A 137 11.63 -4.52 -19.64
C VAL A 137 12.37 -5.82 -19.34
N PHE A 138 11.62 -6.89 -19.06
CA PHE A 138 12.15 -8.22 -18.78
C PHE A 138 12.51 -8.97 -20.07
N GLU A 139 13.14 -10.14 -19.92
CA GLU A 139 13.59 -10.98 -21.03
C GLU A 139 12.44 -11.19 -22.04
N ASN A 140 12.70 -11.00 -23.33
CA ASN A 140 11.74 -11.05 -24.45
C ASN A 140 10.52 -10.10 -24.37
N GLY A 141 10.46 -9.19 -23.39
CA GLY A 141 9.42 -8.17 -23.30
C GLY A 141 9.48 -7.17 -24.46
N ARG A 142 8.32 -6.60 -24.83
CA ARG A 142 8.22 -5.56 -25.87
C ARG A 142 7.46 -4.34 -25.36
N CYS A 143 8.02 -3.15 -25.58
CA CYS A 143 7.44 -1.89 -25.14
C CYS A 143 7.61 -0.81 -26.20
N LYS A 144 6.57 0.02 -26.36
CA LYS A 144 6.67 1.31 -27.05
C LYS A 144 6.19 2.43 -26.15
N GLN A 145 7.09 3.37 -25.84
CA GLN A 145 6.79 4.55 -25.04
C GLN A 145 6.82 5.79 -25.94
N VAL A 146 5.77 6.60 -25.89
CA VAL A 146 5.66 7.83 -26.67
C VAL A 146 5.28 8.97 -25.73
N THR A 147 6.17 9.94 -25.55
CA THR A 147 5.95 11.14 -24.74
C THR A 147 5.92 12.36 -25.65
N THR A 148 4.76 13.01 -25.74
CA THR A 148 4.57 14.23 -26.53
C THR A 148 4.32 15.41 -25.59
N VAL A 149 5.14 16.45 -25.68
CA VAL A 149 5.04 17.64 -24.86
C VAL A 149 4.77 18.85 -25.73
N ASN A 150 3.72 19.60 -25.41
CA ASN A 150 3.33 20.82 -26.11
C ASN A 150 3.36 21.99 -25.14
N VAL A 151 4.19 22.99 -25.42
CA VAL A 151 4.25 24.24 -24.65
C VAL A 151 3.76 25.37 -25.54
N SER A 152 2.74 26.08 -25.08
CA SER A 152 2.23 27.26 -25.79
C SER A 152 3.07 28.50 -25.48
N HIS A 153 3.05 29.48 -26.39
CA HIS A 153 3.80 30.73 -26.29
C HIS A 153 2.86 31.92 -26.51
N ALA A 154 3.05 33.00 -25.76
CA ALA A 154 2.42 34.29 -26.05
C ALA A 154 3.29 35.07 -27.06
N GLU A 155 2.68 35.52 -28.17
CA GLU A 155 3.37 36.15 -29.32
C GLU A 155 4.14 37.45 -28.98
N ALA A 156 3.86 38.09 -27.84
CA ALA A 156 4.39 39.42 -27.51
C ALA A 156 5.67 39.40 -26.64
N ASP A 157 5.83 38.45 -25.71
CA ASP A 157 6.82 38.56 -24.61
C ASP A 157 7.73 37.34 -24.40
N CYS A 158 7.69 36.32 -25.28
CA CYS A 158 8.47 35.08 -25.13
C CYS A 158 8.19 34.32 -23.82
N SER A 159 7.12 34.64 -23.08
CA SER A 159 6.69 33.87 -21.91
C SER A 159 6.21 32.49 -22.34
N SER A 160 6.68 31.47 -21.63
CA SER A 160 6.29 30.07 -21.81
C SER A 160 6.35 29.37 -20.46
N GLY A 161 5.48 28.38 -20.28
CA GLY A 161 5.59 27.46 -19.16
C GLY A 161 6.94 26.73 -19.17
N SER A 162 7.41 26.37 -17.98
CA SER A 162 8.65 25.62 -17.80
C SER A 162 8.38 24.16 -17.45
N ALA A 163 9.25 23.25 -17.91
CA ALA A 163 9.09 21.82 -17.69
C ALA A 163 10.43 21.14 -17.37
N PHE A 164 10.40 20.22 -16.41
CA PHE A 164 11.43 19.20 -16.26
C PHE A 164 10.84 17.86 -16.66
N LEU A 165 11.39 17.23 -17.70
CA LEU A 165 10.85 16.01 -18.28
C LEU A 165 11.87 14.89 -18.11
N LEU A 166 11.49 13.83 -17.41
CA LEU A 166 12.32 12.64 -17.28
C LEU A 166 11.74 11.49 -18.11
N ASP A 167 12.59 10.88 -18.93
CA ASP A 167 12.36 9.56 -19.49
C ASP A 167 13.50 8.64 -19.10
N TRP A 168 13.18 7.45 -18.59
CA TRP A 168 14.18 6.54 -18.05
C TRP A 168 13.70 5.10 -18.02
N PHE A 169 14.63 4.20 -18.32
CA PHE A 169 14.36 2.78 -18.48
C PHE A 169 15.53 1.94 -17.97
N ALA A 170 15.20 0.73 -17.49
CA ALA A 170 16.14 -0.18 -16.86
C ALA A 170 15.96 -1.63 -17.34
N HIS A 171 16.99 -2.44 -17.14
CA HIS A 171 16.91 -3.87 -17.47
C HIS A 171 16.00 -4.64 -16.48
N GLY A 172 15.29 -5.67 -16.94
CA GLY A 172 14.47 -6.56 -16.09
C GLY A 172 15.17 -7.77 -15.48
N GLY A 173 16.50 -7.91 -15.60
CA GLY A 173 17.22 -9.08 -15.06
C GLY A 173 17.58 -8.99 -13.58
N ARG A 174 17.29 -10.03 -12.78
CA ARG A 174 17.85 -10.22 -11.42
C ARG A 174 19.32 -10.65 -11.44
N ASN A 175 19.74 -11.30 -12.53
CA ASN A 175 21.11 -11.80 -12.70
C ASN A 175 21.81 -11.00 -13.81
N SER A 176 23.12 -10.76 -13.65
CA SER A 176 23.96 -10.09 -14.66
C SER A 176 23.85 -10.76 -16.05
N SER A 177 23.64 -12.08 -16.08
CA SER A 177 23.46 -12.87 -17.30
C SER A 177 22.17 -12.56 -18.06
N SER A 178 21.16 -11.97 -17.42
CA SER A 178 19.84 -11.63 -17.98
C SER A 178 19.66 -10.14 -18.30
N ARG A 179 20.73 -9.33 -18.19
CA ARG A 179 20.70 -7.89 -18.52
C ARG A 179 20.37 -7.67 -20.00
N TRP A 180 19.50 -6.69 -20.25
CA TRP A 180 19.11 -6.25 -21.59
C TRP A 180 18.63 -7.37 -22.53
N ARG A 181 18.11 -8.49 -22.03
CA ARG A 181 17.58 -9.55 -22.90
C ARG A 181 16.15 -9.28 -23.42
N LEU A 182 15.76 -8.02 -23.52
CA LEU A 182 14.42 -7.64 -23.97
C LEU A 182 14.22 -7.94 -25.46
N GLY A 183 12.98 -8.01 -25.91
CA GLY A 183 12.65 -8.20 -27.32
C GLY A 183 12.77 -6.90 -28.12
N LYS A 184 12.02 -5.87 -27.70
CA LYS A 184 12.00 -4.53 -28.34
C LYS A 184 11.65 -3.46 -27.31
N LEU A 185 12.40 -2.37 -27.28
CA LEU A 185 12.09 -1.15 -26.53
C LEU A 185 12.22 0.04 -27.49
N ASP A 186 11.11 0.72 -27.74
CA ASP A 186 11.01 1.89 -28.62
C ASP A 186 10.52 3.07 -27.77
N SER A 187 11.43 3.93 -27.29
CA SER A 187 11.07 5.17 -26.58
C SER A 187 11.22 6.38 -27.50
N LEU A 188 10.15 7.18 -27.60
CA LEU A 188 10.11 8.41 -28.38
C LEU A 188 9.67 9.56 -27.47
N MET A 189 10.49 10.59 -27.35
CA MET A 189 10.12 11.86 -26.71
C MET A 189 10.15 12.98 -27.74
N SER A 190 9.08 13.74 -27.87
CA SER A 190 9.01 14.92 -28.73
C SER A 190 8.52 16.13 -27.93
N VAL A 191 9.23 17.25 -28.04
CA VAL A 191 8.82 18.53 -27.44
C VAL A 191 8.54 19.53 -28.55
N SER A 192 7.36 20.14 -28.51
CA SER A 192 6.95 21.19 -29.43
C SER A 192 6.71 22.50 -28.68
N LEU A 193 7.26 23.59 -29.19
CA LEU A 193 7.03 24.95 -28.70
C LEU A 193 6.24 25.70 -29.77
N ALA A 194 5.10 26.31 -29.40
CA ALA A 194 4.25 27.06 -30.32
C ALA A 194 3.81 26.28 -31.59
N GLY A 195 3.72 24.94 -31.50
CA GLY A 195 3.37 24.08 -32.62
C GLY A 195 4.53 23.65 -33.52
N GLU A 196 5.76 24.12 -33.26
CA GLU A 196 6.98 23.65 -33.93
C GLU A 196 7.70 22.62 -33.07
N GLU A 197 8.10 21.47 -33.64
CA GLU A 197 8.91 20.45 -32.94
C GLU A 197 10.34 20.98 -32.74
N VAL A 198 10.74 21.18 -31.48
CA VAL A 198 12.07 21.70 -31.12
C VAL A 198 13.01 20.61 -30.62
N PHE A 199 12.45 19.49 -30.18
CA PHE A 199 13.20 18.35 -29.69
C PHE A 199 12.55 17.05 -30.11
N ARG A 200 13.40 16.11 -30.49
CA ARG A 200 13.00 14.72 -30.69
C ARG A 200 14.13 13.80 -30.23
N ASP A 201 13.83 12.93 -29.27
CA ASP A 201 14.69 11.82 -28.89
C ASP A 201 14.02 10.51 -29.28
N SER A 202 14.76 9.65 -29.96
CA SER A 202 14.30 8.32 -30.37
C SER A 202 15.32 7.32 -29.91
N PHE A 203 14.91 6.47 -28.98
CA PHE A 203 15.71 5.41 -28.42
C PHE A 203 15.11 4.05 -28.79
N LEU A 204 15.78 3.33 -29.70
CA LEU A 204 15.34 2.02 -30.17
C LEU A 204 16.36 0.95 -29.76
N LEU A 205 15.89 -0.05 -29.03
CA LEU A 205 16.67 -1.22 -28.65
C LEU A 205 15.91 -2.49 -29.07
N THR A 206 16.49 -3.29 -29.96
CA THR A 206 15.85 -4.50 -30.50
C THR A 206 16.81 -5.68 -30.45
N ASN A 207 16.34 -6.82 -29.95
CA ASN A 207 17.08 -8.08 -30.05
C ASN A 207 16.72 -8.76 -31.37
N SER A 208 17.61 -8.69 -32.36
CA SER A 208 17.38 -9.27 -33.68
C SER A 208 17.59 -10.79 -33.62
N ASN A 209 16.53 -11.56 -33.39
CA ASN A 209 16.53 -12.95 -33.85
C ASN A 209 16.36 -12.91 -35.37
N ASN A 210 17.46 -13.10 -36.10
CA ASN A 210 17.47 -13.29 -37.55
C ASN A 210 16.60 -14.51 -37.92
N ASN A 211 15.30 -14.31 -38.07
CA ASN A 211 14.43 -15.21 -38.83
C ASN A 211 14.67 -14.96 -40.32
N ASN A 212 15.83 -15.39 -40.81
CA ASN A 212 16.00 -15.68 -42.23
C ASN A 212 16.47 -17.13 -42.37
N LYS A 213 15.54 -17.98 -42.82
CA LYS A 213 15.83 -19.32 -43.30
C LYS A 213 16.87 -19.24 -44.42
N ASN A 214 17.77 -20.21 -44.42
CA ASN A 214 18.81 -20.54 -45.41
C ASN A 214 20.15 -19.81 -45.24
N ASN A 215 21.01 -20.37 -44.39
CA ASN A 215 22.22 -21.01 -44.90
C ASN A 215 22.84 -21.93 -43.83
N ASN A 216 23.11 -23.17 -44.25
CA ASN A 216 24.05 -24.05 -43.56
C ASN A 216 25.42 -23.37 -43.56
N ASN A 217 25.85 -22.84 -42.42
CA ASN A 217 27.25 -22.80 -42.03
C ASN A 217 27.33 -22.60 -40.52
N ASN A 218 27.95 -23.56 -39.83
CA ASN A 218 28.44 -23.41 -38.47
C ASN A 218 29.47 -22.27 -38.48
N ASN A 219 29.08 -21.05 -38.05
CA ASN A 219 29.92 -20.02 -37.42
C ASN A 219 29.21 -18.64 -37.35
N ASP A 220 27.92 -18.59 -37.00
CA ASP A 220 27.27 -17.29 -36.79
C ASP A 220 27.44 -16.84 -35.34
N ASN A 221 28.39 -15.92 -35.16
CA ASN A 221 28.43 -15.02 -34.02
C ASN A 221 27.10 -14.29 -33.94
N ASP A 222 26.15 -14.80 -33.14
CA ASP A 222 24.97 -14.07 -32.72
C ASP A 222 25.43 -12.73 -32.13
N LEU A 223 25.29 -11.64 -32.90
CA LEU A 223 25.46 -10.27 -32.42
C LEU A 223 24.34 -9.98 -31.42
N LYS A 224 24.55 -10.48 -30.20
CA LYS A 224 23.70 -10.24 -29.04
C LYS A 224 23.80 -8.78 -28.65
N LEU A 225 22.68 -8.21 -28.24
CA LEU A 225 22.50 -6.86 -27.69
C LEU A 225 23.58 -6.39 -26.69
N SER A 226 24.33 -7.33 -26.09
CA SER A 226 25.55 -7.12 -25.32
C SER A 226 26.66 -6.32 -26.01
N THR A 227 26.58 -6.09 -27.33
CA THR A 227 27.56 -5.26 -28.05
C THR A 227 27.23 -3.76 -28.01
N HIS A 228 25.98 -3.36 -27.71
CA HIS A 228 25.53 -1.94 -27.73
C HIS A 228 25.31 -1.32 -26.35
N MET A 229 25.11 -2.12 -25.29
CA MET A 229 25.05 -1.59 -23.92
C MET A 229 26.21 -2.19 -23.11
N PRO A 230 27.08 -1.37 -22.50
CA PRO A 230 28.14 -1.88 -21.64
C PRO A 230 27.57 -2.76 -20.53
N VAL A 231 28.30 -3.82 -20.16
CA VAL A 231 27.87 -4.79 -19.14
C VAL A 231 27.50 -4.12 -17.81
N ASN A 232 28.09 -2.96 -17.52
CA ASN A 232 27.92 -2.19 -16.29
C ASN A 232 26.77 -1.18 -16.34
N VAL A 233 26.00 -1.07 -17.43
CA VAL A 233 24.85 -0.16 -17.49
C VAL A 233 23.57 -0.90 -17.12
N GLY A 234 22.95 -0.48 -16.03
CA GLY A 234 21.67 -1.01 -15.52
C GLY A 234 20.45 -0.16 -15.84
N CYS A 235 20.64 1.16 -15.91
CA CYS A 235 19.60 2.16 -16.15
C CYS A 235 20.12 3.27 -17.08
N VAL A 236 19.25 3.79 -17.94
CA VAL A 236 19.51 4.95 -18.78
C VAL A 236 18.38 5.96 -18.57
N ALA A 237 18.74 7.23 -18.39
CA ALA A 237 17.81 8.33 -18.22
C ALA A 237 18.15 9.49 -19.16
N CYS A 238 17.12 10.10 -19.72
CA CYS A 238 17.14 11.34 -20.47
C CYS A 238 16.27 12.38 -19.74
N ALA A 239 16.91 13.41 -19.21
CA ALA A 239 16.24 14.56 -18.63
C ALA A 239 16.26 15.73 -19.63
N VAL A 240 15.10 16.32 -19.90
CA VAL A 240 14.92 17.46 -20.80
C VAL A 240 14.37 18.64 -20.00
N LEU A 241 15.09 19.74 -20.05
CA LEU A 241 14.77 20.99 -19.38
C LEU A 241 14.26 21.99 -20.42
N VAL A 242 13.07 22.53 -20.19
CA VAL A 242 12.38 23.43 -21.11
C VAL A 242 11.91 24.67 -20.35
N GLY A 243 12.09 25.84 -20.95
CA GLY A 243 11.48 27.09 -20.50
C GLY A 243 12.33 27.94 -19.55
N PRO A 244 11.88 29.17 -19.26
CA PRO A 244 12.68 30.21 -18.61
C PRO A 244 13.06 29.90 -17.15
N GLN A 245 12.20 29.23 -16.37
CA GLN A 245 12.51 28.90 -14.96
C GLN A 245 13.63 27.84 -14.86
N MET A 246 13.87 27.07 -15.92
CA MET A 246 14.94 26.06 -15.99
C MET A 246 16.28 26.62 -16.46
N ALA A 247 16.35 27.89 -16.84
CA ALA A 247 17.52 28.53 -17.43
C ALA A 247 18.78 28.41 -16.57
N ALA A 248 18.65 28.68 -15.26
CA ALA A 248 19.77 28.64 -14.33
C ALA A 248 20.34 27.21 -14.19
N LEU A 249 19.45 26.21 -14.10
CA LEU A 249 19.83 24.81 -14.02
C LEU A 249 20.46 24.33 -15.33
N ALA A 250 19.89 24.71 -16.48
CA ALA A 250 20.44 24.43 -17.80
C ALA A 250 21.87 24.97 -17.95
N GLN A 251 22.12 26.21 -17.55
CA GLN A 251 23.45 26.83 -17.60
C GLN A 251 24.44 26.14 -16.66
N TYR A 252 24.01 25.78 -15.45
CA TYR A 252 24.81 25.03 -14.50
C TYR A 252 25.23 23.67 -15.07
N LEU A 253 24.27 22.92 -15.64
CA LEU A 253 24.53 21.62 -16.25
C LEU A 253 25.50 21.74 -17.43
N GLN A 254 25.29 22.71 -18.33
CA GLN A 254 26.18 22.93 -19.47
C GLN A 254 27.60 23.30 -19.02
N LYS A 255 27.74 24.16 -18.00
CA LYS A 255 29.05 24.55 -17.45
C LYS A 255 29.78 23.37 -16.78
N THR A 256 29.03 22.50 -16.11
CA THR A 256 29.60 21.40 -15.31
C THR A 256 29.90 20.16 -16.16
N TYR A 257 29.04 19.88 -17.15
CA TYR A 257 29.01 18.62 -17.90
C TYR A 257 29.12 18.77 -19.43
N GLY A 258 29.04 19.98 -19.98
CA GLY A 258 28.94 20.21 -21.43
C GLY A 258 30.22 19.94 -22.26
N GLU A 259 31.40 19.93 -21.64
CA GLU A 259 32.68 19.75 -22.36
C GLU A 259 33.14 18.28 -22.49
N ARG A 260 32.37 17.29 -22.02
CA ARG A 260 32.82 15.89 -21.94
C ARG A 260 31.77 14.91 -22.43
N SER A 261 31.77 14.62 -23.73
CA SER A 261 30.94 13.56 -24.31
C SER A 261 31.73 12.76 -25.34
N GLN A 262 32.31 11.62 -24.96
CA GLN A 262 32.68 10.55 -25.90
C GLN A 262 32.59 9.18 -25.21
N TRP A 263 31.87 8.24 -25.82
CA TRP A 263 32.21 6.82 -25.71
C TRP A 263 33.61 6.66 -26.31
N ASN A 264 34.52 5.96 -25.61
CA ASN A 264 35.76 5.56 -26.27
C ASN A 264 35.45 4.46 -27.31
N ASP A 265 36.34 4.26 -28.28
CA ASP A 265 36.23 3.20 -29.32
C ASP A 265 36.24 1.77 -28.74
N GLN A 266 36.29 1.62 -27.40
CA GLN A 266 36.33 0.37 -26.66
C GLN A 266 35.03 0.11 -25.86
N ASN A 267 33.98 0.94 -25.98
CA ASN A 267 32.74 0.85 -25.20
C ASN A 267 32.94 0.87 -23.68
N GLU A 268 34.04 1.47 -23.19
CA GLU A 268 34.28 1.65 -21.76
C GLU A 268 33.84 3.05 -21.29
N VAL A 269 33.31 3.10 -20.07
CA VAL A 269 32.94 4.33 -19.38
C VAL A 269 34.21 5.08 -18.97
N VAL A 270 34.45 6.25 -19.56
CA VAL A 270 35.50 7.17 -19.09
C VAL A 270 35.05 7.82 -17.78
N LYS A 271 35.81 7.61 -16.69
CA LYS A 271 35.57 8.27 -15.38
C LYS A 271 35.67 9.79 -15.54
N SER A 272 34.53 10.47 -15.60
CA SER A 272 34.46 11.94 -15.50
C SER A 272 34.51 12.37 -14.03
N PRO A 273 35.33 13.36 -13.64
CA PRO A 273 35.37 13.84 -12.26
C PRO A 273 34.14 14.71 -11.99
N SER A 274 33.15 14.14 -11.28
CA SER A 274 32.05 14.80 -10.50
C SER A 274 30.76 13.96 -10.42
N LEU A 275 30.62 12.88 -11.20
CA LEU A 275 29.47 11.99 -11.10
C LEU A 275 29.57 11.07 -9.87
N PRO A 276 28.43 10.73 -9.22
CA PRO A 276 28.39 9.69 -8.20
C PRO A 276 28.99 8.36 -8.72
N PRO A 277 29.60 7.54 -7.84
CA PRO A 277 30.11 6.23 -8.23
C PRO A 277 29.03 5.40 -8.92
N GLY A 278 29.36 4.83 -10.09
CA GLY A 278 28.42 4.02 -10.87
C GLY A 278 27.53 4.79 -11.84
N CYS A 279 27.67 6.12 -11.96
CA CYS A 279 27.02 6.94 -13.00
C CYS A 279 28.00 7.41 -14.07
N SER A 280 27.51 7.50 -15.30
CA SER A 280 28.24 7.86 -16.51
C SER A 280 27.44 8.88 -17.30
N LEU A 281 28.07 10.00 -17.66
CA LEU A 281 27.44 10.99 -18.52
C LEU A 281 27.52 10.52 -19.97
N VAL A 282 26.38 10.45 -20.65
CA VAL A 282 26.30 10.09 -22.07
C VAL A 282 26.42 11.37 -22.91
N SER A 283 25.61 12.38 -22.59
CA SER A 283 25.66 13.68 -23.26
C SER A 283 24.98 14.76 -22.41
N CYS A 284 25.53 15.97 -22.39
CA CYS A 284 24.86 17.16 -21.86
C CYS A 284 25.01 18.28 -22.87
N GLY A 285 23.92 18.92 -23.28
CA GLY A 285 23.99 19.98 -24.30
C GLY A 285 22.68 20.73 -24.51
N PRO A 286 22.72 21.85 -25.25
CA PRO A 286 21.52 22.61 -25.61
C PRO A 286 20.58 21.80 -26.51
N LEU A 287 19.29 22.11 -26.44
CA LEU A 287 18.28 21.61 -27.38
C LEU A 287 18.50 22.22 -28.77
N LEU A 288 19.26 21.54 -29.64
CA LEU A 288 19.47 21.95 -31.04
C LEU A 288 19.07 20.82 -31.98
N GLN A 289 18.08 21.05 -32.84
CA GLN A 289 17.97 20.36 -34.12
C GLN A 289 18.56 21.24 -35.25
N PRO A 290 19.13 20.64 -36.32
CA PRO A 290 19.75 21.36 -37.44
C PRO A 290 18.77 22.13 -38.34
N THR A 291 17.46 22.01 -38.13
CA THR A 291 16.40 22.46 -39.04
C THR A 291 15.66 23.72 -38.60
N CYS A 292 16.00 24.32 -37.45
CA CYS A 292 15.38 25.57 -37.01
C CYS A 292 15.83 26.73 -37.92
N ILE A 293 14.93 27.19 -38.80
CA ILE A 293 15.15 28.22 -39.83
C ILE A 293 15.46 29.61 -39.22
N ASN A 294 15.39 29.77 -37.89
CA ASN A 294 15.69 31.05 -37.24
C ASN A 294 16.37 30.91 -35.86
N PRO A 295 17.72 30.77 -35.80
CA PRO A 295 18.48 30.68 -34.55
C PRO A 295 18.52 31.97 -33.71
N LYS A 296 17.71 32.98 -34.06
CA LYS A 296 17.68 34.31 -33.41
C LYS A 296 16.56 34.48 -32.36
N SER A 297 15.69 33.50 -32.19
CA SER A 297 14.67 33.54 -31.13
C SER A 297 15.34 33.29 -29.76
N THR A 298 15.13 34.20 -28.81
CA THR A 298 15.65 34.13 -27.45
C THR A 298 15.08 32.96 -26.63
N CYS A 299 14.00 32.33 -27.11
CA CYS A 299 13.31 31.23 -26.42
C CYS A 299 14.16 29.96 -26.27
N TYR A 300 15.21 29.78 -27.08
CA TYR A 300 16.02 28.55 -27.08
C TYR A 300 17.19 28.56 -26.09
N LYS A 301 17.51 29.70 -25.48
CA LYS A 301 18.68 29.83 -24.59
C LYS A 301 18.56 29.08 -23.27
N HIS A 302 17.35 28.67 -22.90
CA HIS A 302 17.02 28.17 -21.56
C HIS A 302 16.84 26.65 -21.51
N ASN A 303 17.14 25.97 -22.62
CA ASN A 303 16.78 24.60 -22.86
C ASN A 303 18.03 23.69 -22.84
N CYS A 304 17.94 22.54 -22.17
CA CYS A 304 19.07 21.61 -22.03
C CYS A 304 18.60 20.15 -22.01
N VAL A 305 19.40 19.26 -22.58
CA VAL A 305 19.23 17.80 -22.49
C VAL A 305 20.39 17.22 -21.72
N LEU A 306 20.08 16.32 -20.80
CA LEU A 306 21.03 15.57 -20.01
C LEU A 306 20.73 14.08 -20.14
N ARG A 307 21.67 13.33 -20.71
CA ARG A 307 21.60 11.87 -20.81
C ARG A 307 22.62 11.22 -19.88
N VAL A 308 22.16 10.31 -19.05
CA VAL A 308 22.95 9.64 -18.02
C VAL A 308 22.70 8.14 -18.10
N ALA A 309 23.75 7.36 -17.98
CA ALA A 309 23.70 5.92 -17.80
C ALA A 309 24.25 5.59 -16.42
N GLY A 310 23.67 4.63 -15.72
CA GLY A 310 24.19 4.19 -14.42
C GLY A 310 24.06 2.69 -14.22
N GLU A 311 24.79 2.18 -13.24
CA GLU A 311 24.80 0.76 -12.86
C GLU A 311 23.45 0.27 -12.36
N SER A 312 22.65 1.17 -11.79
CA SER A 312 21.34 0.88 -11.23
C SER A 312 20.40 2.08 -11.29
N MET A 313 19.09 1.86 -11.09
CA MET A 313 18.10 2.95 -11.08
C MET A 313 18.32 3.89 -9.90
N GLU A 314 18.79 3.34 -8.77
CA GLU A 314 19.08 4.07 -7.54
C GLU A 314 20.18 5.11 -7.76
N ARG A 315 21.29 4.72 -8.39
CA ARG A 315 22.42 5.61 -8.68
C ARG A 315 22.03 6.75 -9.61
N VAL A 316 21.27 6.44 -10.67
CA VAL A 316 20.77 7.45 -11.61
C VAL A 316 19.78 8.38 -10.91
N GLY A 317 18.90 7.83 -10.07
CA GLY A 317 18.04 8.61 -9.20
C GLY A 317 18.84 9.56 -8.32
N GLU A 318 19.84 9.07 -7.56
CA GLU A 318 20.62 9.84 -6.58
C GLU A 318 21.29 11.04 -7.26
N PHE A 319 21.80 10.80 -8.47
CA PHE A 319 22.34 11.85 -9.30
C PHE A 319 21.28 12.88 -9.70
N LEU A 320 20.14 12.47 -10.25
CA LEU A 320 19.06 13.39 -10.63
C LEU A 320 18.53 14.21 -9.43
N LYS A 321 18.44 13.58 -8.26
CA LYS A 321 18.09 14.26 -7.00
C LYS A 321 19.11 15.34 -6.64
N SER A 322 20.40 15.04 -6.75
CA SER A 322 21.46 16.02 -6.47
C SER A 322 21.39 17.26 -7.37
N LEU A 323 20.80 17.14 -8.56
CA LEU A 323 20.62 18.25 -9.50
C LEU A 323 19.39 19.11 -9.19
N VAL A 324 18.35 18.50 -8.60
CA VAL A 324 17.01 19.11 -8.48
C VAL A 324 16.67 19.57 -7.06
N GLY A 325 17.29 18.98 -6.02
CA GLY A 325 17.24 19.50 -4.65
C GLY A 325 15.83 19.66 -4.04
N GLY A 326 14.89 18.76 -4.34
CA GLY A 326 13.50 18.85 -3.89
C GLY A 326 12.97 17.64 -3.10
N SER A 327 11.99 17.90 -2.22
CA SER A 327 11.24 16.90 -1.43
C SER A 327 10.61 15.80 -2.29
N ALA A 328 10.16 16.14 -3.50
CA ALA A 328 9.58 15.17 -4.43
C ALA A 328 10.58 14.07 -4.90
N PHE A 329 11.87 14.40 -5.01
CA PHE A 329 12.92 13.42 -5.30
C PHE A 329 13.39 12.66 -4.05
N ASP A 330 13.24 13.23 -2.85
CA ASP A 330 13.48 12.52 -1.58
C ASP A 330 12.55 11.31 -1.45
N GLU A 331 11.26 11.48 -1.77
CA GLU A 331 10.28 10.39 -1.76
C GLU A 331 10.60 9.32 -2.81
N PHE A 332 11.06 9.74 -3.99
CA PHE A 332 11.40 8.86 -5.11
C PHE A 332 12.57 7.92 -4.86
N ILE A 333 13.59 8.36 -4.12
CA ILE A 333 14.79 7.56 -3.84
C ILE A 333 14.73 6.83 -2.51
N GLY A 334 14.03 7.39 -1.51
CA GLY A 334 13.85 6.73 -0.21
C GLY A 334 13.18 5.35 -0.32
N ALA A 335 12.52 5.06 -1.44
CA ALA A 335 11.93 3.77 -1.78
C ALA A 335 12.81 2.89 -2.70
N ALA A 336 13.78 3.46 -3.42
CA ALA A 336 14.69 2.72 -4.29
C ALA A 336 15.91 2.17 -3.52
N ALA A 337 16.31 2.81 -2.42
CA ALA A 337 17.45 2.44 -1.57
C ALA A 337 17.27 1.15 -0.72
N ALA A 338 16.26 0.31 -1.01
CA ALA A 338 16.05 -0.95 -0.32
C ALA A 338 16.64 -2.13 -1.11
N ASP A 339 17.96 -2.30 -1.06
CA ASP A 339 18.63 -3.59 -1.33
C ASP A 339 19.09 -4.21 0.01
N PRO A 340 19.10 -5.55 0.17
CA PRO A 340 19.14 -6.21 1.46
C PRO A 340 20.57 -6.33 1.98
N ASN A 341 20.85 -5.68 3.11
CA ASN A 341 22.08 -5.71 3.92
C ASN A 341 23.31 -5.00 3.33
N PRO A 342 23.99 -4.17 4.15
CA PRO A 342 24.99 -4.71 5.09
C PRO A 342 24.97 -4.13 6.51
N GLU A 343 25.67 -4.82 7.40
CA GLU A 343 25.94 -4.54 8.80
C GLU A 343 26.59 -3.16 9.05
N GLU A 344 26.11 -2.46 10.10
CA GLU A 344 26.88 -1.84 11.20
C GLU A 344 26.16 -0.61 11.78
N THR A 345 26.24 -0.55 13.12
CA THR A 345 25.71 0.39 14.12
C THR A 345 25.59 1.88 13.72
N PRO A 346 24.51 2.58 14.11
CA PRO A 346 24.44 4.04 14.01
C PRO A 346 24.89 4.71 15.33
N SER A 347 25.89 5.60 15.21
CA SER A 347 26.11 6.69 16.13
C SER A 347 25.06 7.79 15.94
N GLN A 348 24.51 8.28 17.05
CA GLN A 348 23.50 9.35 17.11
C GLN A 348 24.01 10.68 16.55
N PRO A 349 23.09 11.50 16.01
CA PRO A 349 23.14 12.94 16.29
C PRO A 349 21.82 13.51 16.82
N ALA A 350 21.99 14.21 17.94
CA ALA A 350 21.28 15.37 18.49
C ALA A 350 19.78 15.60 18.17
N LEU A 351 19.00 15.41 19.24
CA LEU A 351 17.63 15.86 19.47
C LEU A 351 17.51 17.39 19.45
N LEU A 352 16.44 17.90 18.83
CA LEU A 352 15.81 19.15 19.25
C LEU A 352 14.31 18.88 19.53
N PRO A 353 13.75 19.52 20.57
CA PRO A 353 12.50 19.10 21.20
C PRO A 353 11.30 19.65 20.44
N TYR A 354 10.37 18.78 20.04
CA TYR A 354 9.03 19.18 19.65
C TYR A 354 8.03 18.68 20.68
N ASN A 355 7.50 19.62 21.47
CA ASN A 355 6.40 19.42 22.40
C ASN A 355 5.13 19.07 21.62
N PHE A 356 4.63 17.84 21.80
CA PHE A 356 3.22 17.57 21.53
C PHE A 356 2.37 18.16 22.67
N PRO A 357 1.26 18.84 22.37
CA PRO A 357 0.29 19.18 23.40
C PRO A 357 -0.28 17.86 23.95
N SER A 358 -0.28 17.74 25.27
CA SER A 358 -0.86 16.61 25.98
C SER A 358 -2.35 16.45 25.62
N LEU A 359 -2.65 15.44 24.79
CA LEU A 359 -4.02 14.98 24.64
C LEU A 359 -4.39 14.22 25.90
N THR A 360 -4.98 14.96 26.85
CA THR A 360 -5.76 14.37 27.93
C THR A 360 -6.94 13.61 27.31
N PRO A 361 -7.26 12.40 27.80
CA PRO A 361 -8.41 11.66 27.28
C PRO A 361 -9.66 12.48 27.62
N THR A 362 -10.38 12.90 26.58
CA THR A 362 -11.70 13.52 26.76
C THR A 362 -12.63 12.43 27.25
N ILE A 363 -12.78 12.36 28.58
CA ILE A 363 -13.82 11.60 29.26
C ILE A 363 -15.15 12.15 28.75
N LEU A 364 -15.88 11.35 27.98
CA LEU A 364 -17.30 11.57 27.72
C LEU A 364 -18.00 11.72 29.07
N GLY A 365 -18.57 12.90 29.32
CA GLY A 365 -19.16 13.24 30.62
C GLY A 365 -20.27 12.28 31.04
N PRO A 366 -20.54 12.16 32.35
CA PRO A 366 -21.57 11.28 32.87
C PRO A 366 -22.96 11.77 32.44
N LEU A 367 -23.75 10.88 31.84
CA LEU A 367 -25.18 11.10 31.60
C LEU A 367 -25.93 11.15 32.95
N PRO A 368 -26.96 12.00 33.10
CA PRO A 368 -27.67 12.16 34.36
C PRO A 368 -28.54 10.93 34.64
N TYR A 369 -28.20 10.16 35.68
CA TYR A 369 -29.04 9.07 36.20
C TYR A 369 -29.73 9.48 37.49
N THR A 370 -31.05 9.28 37.52
CA THR A 370 -31.88 9.27 38.72
C THR A 370 -31.62 8.00 39.52
N SER A 371 -31.35 8.15 40.82
CA SER A 371 -31.03 7.07 41.74
C SER A 371 -32.21 6.11 41.97
N SER A 372 -32.06 4.85 41.58
CA SER A 372 -32.80 3.74 42.17
C SER A 372 -31.83 2.61 42.51
N THR A 373 -31.89 2.15 43.75
CA THR A 373 -31.07 1.09 44.35
C THR A 373 -31.03 -0.19 43.51
N PRO A 374 -29.87 -0.86 43.37
CA PRO A 374 -29.76 -2.08 42.56
C PRO A 374 -30.42 -3.27 43.28
N PRO A 375 -31.10 -4.18 42.54
CA PRO A 375 -31.58 -5.43 43.10
C PRO A 375 -30.42 -6.42 43.29
N SER A 376 -30.47 -7.19 44.37
CA SER A 376 -29.52 -8.24 44.72
C SER A 376 -29.39 -9.33 43.65
N ALA A 377 -28.18 -9.54 43.14
CA ALA A 377 -27.85 -10.55 42.14
C ALA A 377 -28.04 -11.99 42.67
N PRO A 378 -28.58 -12.93 41.87
CA PRO A 378 -28.75 -14.32 42.27
C PRO A 378 -27.40 -15.05 42.33
N THR A 379 -27.19 -15.81 43.41
CA THR A 379 -25.96 -16.54 43.73
C THR A 379 -25.77 -17.73 42.76
N ALA A 380 -24.93 -17.58 41.74
CA ALA A 380 -24.52 -18.68 40.87
C ALA A 380 -23.62 -19.66 41.65
N ILE A 381 -23.85 -20.97 41.48
CA ILE A 381 -22.97 -22.01 42.02
C ILE A 381 -21.64 -21.93 41.24
N PRO A 382 -20.48 -21.75 41.89
CA PRO A 382 -19.22 -21.64 41.18
C PRO A 382 -18.91 -22.95 40.46
N THR A 383 -18.72 -22.85 39.15
CA THR A 383 -18.13 -23.91 38.32
C THR A 383 -16.80 -24.35 38.89
N SER A 384 -16.47 -25.64 38.78
CA SER A 384 -15.15 -26.14 39.17
C SER A 384 -14.07 -25.35 38.41
N PRO A 385 -13.08 -24.74 39.10
CA PRO A 385 -12.03 -23.97 38.44
C PRO A 385 -11.30 -24.76 37.34
N MET A 386 -11.20 -26.09 37.50
CA MET A 386 -10.58 -26.97 36.50
C MET A 386 -11.37 -27.01 35.19
N THR A 387 -12.70 -26.98 35.24
CA THR A 387 -13.57 -26.97 34.06
C THR A 387 -13.36 -25.69 33.25
N SER A 388 -13.30 -24.54 33.94
CA SER A 388 -13.06 -23.24 33.31
C SER A 388 -11.69 -23.19 32.64
N PHE A 389 -10.64 -23.74 33.27
CA PHE A 389 -9.31 -23.83 32.67
C PHE A 389 -9.28 -24.72 31.43
N GLN A 390 -9.97 -25.87 31.46
CA GLN A 390 -10.05 -26.77 30.31
C GLN A 390 -10.82 -26.13 29.14
N LEU A 391 -11.87 -25.36 29.42
CA LEU A 391 -12.67 -24.67 28.40
C LEU A 391 -11.82 -23.66 27.60
N ILE A 392 -10.91 -22.97 28.30
CA ILE A 392 -10.02 -21.96 27.72
C ILE A 392 -8.63 -22.50 27.40
N ASP A 393 -8.38 -23.80 27.45
CA ASP A 393 -7.04 -24.34 27.22
C ASP A 393 -6.64 -24.16 25.74
N PRO A 394 -5.44 -23.63 25.42
CA PRO A 394 -4.98 -23.48 24.04
C PRO A 394 -4.79 -24.80 23.28
N THR A 395 -4.69 -25.93 24.00
CA THR A 395 -4.60 -27.27 23.41
C THR A 395 -5.97 -27.79 22.95
N THR A 396 -7.06 -27.15 23.35
CA THR A 396 -8.40 -27.52 22.91
C THR A 396 -8.53 -27.28 21.40
N PRO A 397 -8.87 -28.32 20.59
CA PRO A 397 -8.83 -28.23 19.13
C PRO A 397 -10.06 -27.51 18.56
N THR A 398 -10.25 -26.24 18.93
CA THR A 398 -11.32 -25.36 18.42
C THR A 398 -11.03 -24.87 17.00
N GLY A 399 -9.79 -25.00 16.54
CA GLY A 399 -9.33 -24.49 15.24
C GLY A 399 -8.92 -23.01 15.27
N SER A 400 -8.98 -22.34 16.43
CA SER A 400 -8.66 -20.90 16.54
C SER A 400 -7.20 -20.57 16.19
N PHE A 401 -6.27 -21.52 16.37
CA PHE A 401 -4.86 -21.37 15.97
C PHE A 401 -4.69 -21.03 14.49
N ALA A 402 -5.60 -21.45 13.60
CA ALA A 402 -5.50 -21.18 12.17
C ALA A 402 -5.89 -19.74 11.78
N HIS A 403 -6.29 -18.90 12.73
CA HIS A 403 -6.85 -17.58 12.49
C HIS A 403 -6.03 -16.50 13.21
N SER A 404 -5.86 -15.33 12.57
CA SER A 404 -5.14 -14.16 13.12
C SER A 404 -6.08 -13.08 13.68
N ASN A 405 -7.39 -13.22 13.43
CA ASN A 405 -8.40 -12.23 13.74
C ASN A 405 -8.03 -10.84 13.20
N THR A 406 -7.82 -10.73 11.88
CA THR A 406 -7.45 -9.51 11.13
C THR A 406 -6.03 -8.99 11.34
N LEU A 407 -5.27 -9.52 12.31
CA LEU A 407 -3.93 -9.04 12.64
C LEU A 407 -2.93 -9.23 11.48
N GLU A 408 -3.04 -10.34 10.73
CA GLU A 408 -2.18 -10.56 9.57
C GLU A 408 -2.40 -9.51 8.49
N ALA A 409 -3.66 -9.16 8.23
CA ALA A 409 -3.99 -8.09 7.30
C ALA A 409 -3.47 -6.73 7.83
N ALA A 410 -3.66 -6.44 9.12
CA ALA A 410 -3.16 -5.22 9.74
C ALA A 410 -1.64 -5.08 9.58
N ASN A 411 -0.90 -6.16 9.82
CA ASN A 411 0.54 -6.22 9.65
C ASN A 411 0.94 -6.03 8.18
N PHE A 412 0.27 -6.72 7.25
CA PHE A 412 0.54 -6.60 5.82
C PHE A 412 0.34 -5.17 5.30
N PHE A 413 -0.67 -4.46 5.81
CA PHE A 413 -0.92 -3.05 5.48
C PHE A 413 -0.10 -2.07 6.32
N ASN A 414 0.87 -2.54 7.13
CA ASN A 414 1.72 -1.75 8.01
C ASN A 414 0.95 -0.84 8.99
N LEU A 415 -0.23 -1.27 9.44
CA LEU A 415 -1.04 -0.53 10.42
C LEU A 415 -0.56 -0.71 11.86
N LEU A 416 0.31 -1.70 12.10
CA LEU A 416 0.91 -1.98 13.42
C LEU A 416 2.25 -1.26 13.62
N LEU A 417 2.79 -0.59 12.59
CA LEU A 417 4.11 0.05 12.61
C LEU A 417 3.95 1.56 12.42
N GLY A 418 3.71 2.27 13.52
CA GLY A 418 3.95 3.72 13.56
C GLY A 418 5.45 3.99 13.40
N LYS A 419 5.83 5.04 12.65
CA LYS A 419 7.25 5.34 12.35
C LYS A 419 8.15 5.54 13.60
N ASN A 420 7.57 5.69 14.80
CA ASN A 420 8.26 6.00 16.06
C ASN A 420 7.73 5.22 17.29
N GLU A 421 6.81 4.27 17.14
CA GLU A 421 6.25 3.52 18.28
C GLU A 421 6.89 2.13 18.39
N ASP A 422 7.07 1.65 19.63
CA ASP A 422 7.45 0.28 19.87
C ASP A 422 6.38 -0.65 19.28
N VAL A 423 6.80 -1.67 18.53
CA VAL A 423 5.91 -2.63 17.88
C VAL A 423 5.02 -3.31 18.94
N GLY A 424 5.56 -3.54 20.14
CA GLY A 424 4.82 -4.07 21.28
C GLY A 424 3.68 -3.15 21.74
N ASP A 425 3.90 -1.84 21.78
CA ASP A 425 2.90 -0.86 22.20
C ASP A 425 1.78 -0.72 21.16
N SER A 426 2.13 -0.58 19.87
CA SER A 426 1.15 -0.50 18.79
C SER A 426 0.34 -1.81 18.69
N LEU A 427 0.97 -2.98 18.87
CA LEU A 427 0.29 -4.26 18.95
C LEU A 427 -0.66 -4.31 20.17
N THR A 428 -0.23 -3.83 21.33
CA THR A 428 -1.06 -3.75 22.54
C THR A 428 -2.31 -2.92 22.29
N GLN A 429 -2.18 -1.76 21.65
CA GLN A 429 -3.31 -0.91 21.28
C GLN A 429 -4.24 -1.59 20.27
N TYR A 430 -3.69 -2.30 19.29
CA TYR A 430 -4.48 -3.05 18.30
C TYR A 430 -5.30 -4.17 18.95
N VAL A 431 -4.66 -4.97 19.80
CA VAL A 431 -5.30 -6.06 20.55
C VAL A 431 -6.39 -5.48 21.46
N TYR A 432 -6.10 -4.41 22.19
CA TYR A 432 -7.08 -3.72 23.03
C TYR A 432 -8.29 -3.21 22.23
N THR A 433 -8.06 -2.55 21.10
CA THR A 433 -9.14 -2.08 20.20
C THR A 433 -9.99 -3.23 19.68
N SER A 434 -9.35 -4.34 19.31
CA SER A 434 -10.04 -5.56 18.86
C SER A 434 -10.90 -6.17 19.96
N MET A 435 -10.44 -6.13 21.21
CA MET A 435 -11.23 -6.58 22.37
C MET A 435 -12.41 -5.65 22.66
N LEU A 436 -12.24 -4.33 22.58
CA LEU A 436 -13.35 -3.38 22.73
C LEU A 436 -14.44 -3.61 21.68
N GLN A 437 -14.06 -3.87 20.44
CA GLN A 437 -15.02 -4.26 19.39
C GLN A 437 -15.71 -5.59 19.72
N ALA A 438 -14.98 -6.59 20.23
CA ALA A 438 -15.57 -7.87 20.61
C ALA A 438 -16.60 -7.74 21.73
N ILE A 439 -16.44 -6.79 22.65
CA ILE A 439 -17.43 -6.50 23.70
C ILE A 439 -18.76 -6.01 23.10
N GLY A 440 -18.72 -5.11 22.10
CA GLY A 440 -19.93 -4.56 21.47
C GLY A 440 -20.58 -5.47 20.41
N SER A 441 -19.81 -6.39 19.83
CA SER A 441 -20.25 -7.26 18.74
C SER A 441 -20.44 -8.71 19.19
N GLN A 442 -19.36 -9.42 19.52
CA GLN A 442 -19.36 -10.87 19.78
C GLN A 442 -19.92 -11.24 21.16
N VAL A 443 -19.55 -10.50 22.21
CA VAL A 443 -19.94 -10.79 23.60
C VAL A 443 -21.45 -10.72 23.80
N VAL A 444 -22.13 -9.81 23.09
CA VAL A 444 -23.59 -9.69 23.11
C VAL A 444 -24.24 -11.03 22.68
N PHE A 445 -23.71 -11.67 21.64
CA PHE A 445 -24.18 -12.99 21.19
C PHE A 445 -23.77 -14.13 22.11
N VAL A 446 -22.61 -14.04 22.80
CA VAL A 446 -22.21 -15.00 23.84
C VAL A 446 -23.23 -15.01 24.98
N ILE A 447 -23.54 -13.84 25.54
CA ILE A 447 -24.51 -13.70 26.63
C ILE A 447 -25.92 -14.06 26.16
N GLY A 448 -26.33 -13.58 24.98
CA GLY A 448 -27.65 -13.90 24.41
C GLY A 448 -27.86 -15.41 24.23
N ALA A 449 -26.86 -16.11 23.67
CA ALA A 449 -26.91 -17.56 23.52
C ALA A 449 -26.89 -18.28 24.89
N LYS A 450 -26.09 -17.82 25.85
CA LYS A 450 -26.06 -18.37 27.21
C LYS A 450 -27.43 -18.28 27.88
N ARG A 451 -28.00 -17.08 27.95
CA ARG A 451 -29.32 -16.82 28.55
C ARG A 451 -30.45 -17.57 27.85
N CYS A 452 -30.35 -17.77 26.53
CA CYS A 452 -31.30 -18.60 25.78
C CYS A 452 -31.25 -20.06 26.26
N LEU A 453 -30.05 -20.64 26.35
CA LEU A 453 -29.89 -22.04 26.76
C LEU A 453 -30.15 -22.29 28.25
N GLU A 454 -30.04 -21.27 29.11
CA GLU A 454 -30.45 -21.38 30.53
C GLU A 454 -31.94 -21.63 30.70
N LYS A 455 -32.77 -21.26 29.71
CA LYS A 455 -34.22 -21.56 29.70
C LYS A 455 -34.52 -23.02 29.40
N LEU A 456 -33.51 -23.83 29.05
CA LEU A 456 -33.70 -25.23 28.68
C LEU A 456 -34.25 -26.03 29.87
N GLN A 457 -35.32 -26.78 29.60
CA GLN A 457 -35.99 -27.67 30.55
C GLN A 457 -36.21 -29.04 29.89
N ASP A 458 -36.48 -30.07 30.69
CA ASP A 458 -36.70 -31.45 30.20
C ASP A 458 -37.96 -31.61 29.32
N ASP A 459 -38.78 -30.56 29.18
CA ASP A 459 -39.92 -30.55 28.28
C ASP A 459 -39.49 -30.40 26.81
N ALA A 460 -39.87 -31.36 25.97
CA ALA A 460 -39.51 -31.41 24.55
C ALA A 460 -40.03 -30.22 23.73
N ALA A 461 -41.19 -29.65 24.06
CA ALA A 461 -41.74 -28.49 23.38
C ALA A 461 -40.94 -27.23 23.72
N VAL A 462 -40.57 -27.06 25.00
CA VAL A 462 -39.73 -25.96 25.49
C VAL A 462 -38.33 -26.07 24.88
N ALA A 463 -37.73 -27.27 24.88
CA ALA A 463 -36.42 -27.49 24.27
C ALA A 463 -36.41 -27.15 22.77
N THR A 464 -37.48 -27.51 22.05
CA THR A 464 -37.60 -27.16 20.63
C THR A 464 -37.67 -25.64 20.42
N ALA A 465 -38.42 -24.93 21.26
CA ALA A 465 -38.52 -23.47 21.19
C ALA A 465 -37.18 -22.79 21.50
N VAL A 466 -36.47 -23.23 22.55
CA VAL A 466 -35.12 -22.74 22.91
C VAL A 466 -34.13 -22.96 21.78
N PHE A 467 -34.13 -24.14 21.14
CA PHE A 467 -33.24 -24.38 20.00
C PHE A 467 -33.55 -23.51 18.79
N ASN A 468 -34.83 -23.16 18.56
CA ASN A 468 -35.20 -22.24 17.48
C ASN A 468 -34.77 -20.81 17.81
N GLU A 469 -34.95 -20.37 19.06
CA GLU A 469 -34.48 -19.06 19.54
C GLU A 469 -32.95 -18.94 19.40
N TRP A 470 -32.20 -19.98 19.78
CA TRP A 470 -30.75 -20.00 19.59
C TRP A 470 -30.34 -19.93 18.11
N GLU A 471 -31.06 -20.62 17.21
CA GLU A 471 -30.81 -20.54 15.77
C GLU A 471 -31.07 -19.14 15.21
N ASP A 472 -32.08 -18.43 15.74
CA ASP A 472 -32.36 -17.05 15.38
C ASP A 472 -31.24 -16.11 15.85
N ILE A 473 -30.66 -16.34 17.04
CA ILE A 473 -29.50 -15.60 17.55
C ILE A 473 -28.27 -15.85 16.67
N ASP A 474 -27.99 -17.11 16.31
CA ASP A 474 -26.90 -17.47 15.39
C ASP A 474 -27.09 -16.80 14.02
N ARG A 475 -28.34 -16.73 13.53
CA ARG A 475 -28.68 -16.02 12.29
C ARG A 475 -28.48 -14.53 12.37
N LEU A 476 -28.82 -13.92 13.50
CA LEU A 476 -28.59 -12.50 13.70
C LEU A 476 -27.09 -12.19 13.72
N MET A 477 -26.27 -13.05 14.34
CA MET A 477 -24.81 -12.91 14.32
C MET A 477 -24.23 -13.02 12.90
N SER A 478 -24.74 -13.96 12.09
CA SER A 478 -24.33 -14.07 10.68
C SER A 478 -24.68 -12.82 9.87
N ALA A 479 -25.80 -12.17 10.20
CA ALA A 479 -26.25 -10.95 9.56
C ALA A 479 -25.48 -9.71 10.04
N SER A 480 -25.09 -9.66 11.32
CA SER A 480 -24.29 -8.57 11.88
C SER A 480 -22.80 -8.64 11.49
N THR A 481 -22.32 -9.83 11.09
CA THR A 481 -20.94 -10.03 10.62
C THR A 481 -20.90 -9.83 9.10
N THR A 482 -20.62 -8.61 8.63
CA THR A 482 -20.67 -8.30 7.19
C THR A 482 -19.56 -8.99 6.39
N SER A 483 -18.39 -9.19 7.02
CA SER A 483 -17.25 -9.84 6.37
C SER A 483 -17.49 -11.34 6.17
N SER A 484 -17.38 -11.79 4.92
CA SER A 484 -17.44 -13.21 4.55
C SER A 484 -16.35 -14.03 5.23
N VAL A 485 -15.13 -13.47 5.32
CA VAL A 485 -13.96 -14.10 5.93
C VAL A 485 -14.16 -14.28 7.44
N ALA A 486 -14.56 -13.22 8.13
CA ALA A 486 -14.81 -13.27 9.57
C ALA A 486 -15.98 -14.21 9.91
N ARG A 487 -17.05 -14.19 9.09
CA ARG A 487 -18.19 -15.11 9.27
C ARG A 487 -17.78 -16.57 9.10
N ARG A 488 -17.02 -16.89 8.05
CA ARG A 488 -16.49 -18.25 7.81
C ARG A 488 -15.58 -18.71 8.95
N ALA A 489 -14.65 -17.86 9.36
CA ALA A 489 -13.74 -18.15 10.47
C ALA A 489 -14.50 -18.43 11.77
N SER A 490 -15.48 -17.58 12.10
CA SER A 490 -16.32 -17.75 13.29
C SER A 490 -17.13 -19.04 13.25
N CYS A 491 -17.71 -19.41 12.10
CA CYS A 491 -18.46 -20.67 11.96
C CYS A 491 -17.55 -21.91 12.05
N LEU A 492 -16.36 -21.86 11.44
CA LEU A 492 -15.38 -22.94 11.54
C LEU A 492 -14.92 -23.15 12.99
N GLN A 493 -14.65 -22.06 13.71
CA GLN A 493 -14.30 -22.11 15.13
C GLN A 493 -15.45 -22.67 15.97
N GLY A 494 -16.71 -22.27 15.73
CA GLY A 494 -17.86 -22.80 16.47
C GLY A 494 -18.09 -24.29 16.22
N ILE A 495 -17.94 -24.76 14.97
CA ILE A 495 -18.01 -26.19 14.65
C ILE A 495 -16.87 -26.96 15.34
N GLY A 496 -15.66 -26.39 15.38
CA GLY A 496 -14.51 -26.93 16.12
C GLY A 496 -14.79 -27.03 17.62
N MET A 497 -15.30 -25.95 18.23
CA MET A 497 -15.71 -25.88 19.62
C MET A 497 -16.76 -26.94 19.97
N ILE A 498 -17.82 -27.10 19.15
CA ILE A 498 -18.82 -28.15 19.39
C ILE A 498 -18.17 -29.54 19.44
N ARG A 499 -17.27 -29.84 18.51
CA ARG A 499 -16.60 -31.16 18.46
C ARG A 499 -15.70 -31.37 19.69
N ALA A 500 -14.92 -30.35 20.05
CA ALA A 500 -13.99 -30.43 21.16
C ALA A 500 -14.72 -30.52 22.50
N TYR A 501 -15.68 -29.62 22.75
CA TYR A 501 -16.41 -29.56 24.02
C TYR A 501 -17.35 -30.75 24.21
N ALA A 502 -18.04 -31.22 23.16
CA ALA A 502 -18.86 -32.43 23.25
C ALA A 502 -18.05 -33.71 23.49
N ALA A 503 -16.74 -33.69 23.24
CA ALA A 503 -15.83 -34.79 23.55
C ALA A 503 -15.15 -34.62 24.93
N ALA A 504 -14.98 -33.39 25.40
CA ALA A 504 -14.31 -33.07 26.65
C ALA A 504 -15.25 -33.07 27.87
N PHE A 505 -16.52 -32.71 27.68
CA PHE A 505 -17.52 -32.56 28.75
C PHE A 505 -18.76 -33.39 28.43
N ASP A 506 -18.93 -34.51 29.14
CA ASP A 506 -20.04 -35.46 28.94
C ASP A 506 -21.41 -34.76 29.12
N GLU A 507 -21.51 -33.82 30.06
CA GLU A 507 -22.73 -33.07 30.34
C GLU A 507 -23.18 -32.20 29.17
N THR A 508 -22.25 -31.79 28.31
CA THR A 508 -22.53 -30.95 27.13
C THR A 508 -22.81 -31.76 25.87
N ALA A 509 -22.45 -33.05 25.87
CA ALA A 509 -22.33 -33.83 24.65
C ALA A 509 -23.64 -33.93 23.87
N ASP A 510 -24.75 -34.24 24.53
CA ASP A 510 -26.03 -34.48 23.85
C ASP A 510 -26.65 -33.18 23.29
N ILE A 511 -26.61 -32.10 24.07
CA ILE A 511 -27.12 -30.79 23.66
C ILE A 511 -26.27 -30.23 22.51
N LEU A 512 -24.94 -30.29 22.62
CA LEU A 512 -24.04 -29.81 21.56
C LEU A 512 -24.15 -30.66 20.28
N LYS A 513 -24.34 -31.99 20.39
CA LYS A 513 -24.64 -32.85 19.22
C LYS A 513 -26.00 -32.50 18.58
N ALA A 514 -27.00 -32.14 19.37
CA ALA A 514 -28.29 -31.67 18.85
C ALA A 514 -28.15 -30.33 18.11
N LEU A 515 -27.44 -29.36 18.69
CA LEU A 515 -27.11 -28.08 18.04
C LEU A 515 -26.33 -28.32 16.74
N LYS A 516 -25.32 -29.19 16.74
CA LYS A 516 -24.57 -29.56 15.53
C LYS A 516 -25.47 -30.05 14.41
N ARG A 517 -26.42 -30.95 14.71
CA ARG A 517 -27.36 -31.48 13.70
C ARG A 517 -28.22 -30.36 13.10
N ARG A 518 -28.68 -29.43 13.93
CA ARG A 518 -29.45 -28.26 13.48
C ARG A 518 -28.62 -27.33 12.61
N ILE A 519 -27.41 -26.98 13.03
CA ILE A 519 -26.44 -26.19 12.25
C ILE A 519 -26.23 -26.81 10.87
N MET A 520 -25.92 -28.11 10.79
CA MET A 520 -25.68 -28.79 9.51
C MET A 520 -26.93 -28.79 8.61
N SER A 521 -28.12 -29.03 9.19
CA SER A 521 -29.39 -28.95 8.46
C SER A 521 -29.67 -27.53 7.95
N ALA A 522 -29.49 -26.51 8.79
CA ALA A 522 -29.73 -25.11 8.45
C ALA A 522 -28.74 -24.60 7.38
N SER A 523 -27.46 -24.98 7.48
CA SER A 523 -26.45 -24.65 6.47
C SER A 523 -26.77 -25.30 5.12
N THR A 524 -27.19 -26.57 5.11
CA THR A 524 -27.57 -27.28 3.88
C THR A 524 -28.79 -26.66 3.21
N LYS A 525 -29.80 -26.25 4.00
CA LYS A 525 -31.04 -25.64 3.47
C LYS A 525 -30.84 -24.22 2.96
N SER A 526 -30.04 -23.41 3.66
CA SER A 526 -29.87 -22.00 3.34
C SER A 526 -28.70 -21.71 2.40
N GLY A 527 -27.75 -22.64 2.25
CA GLY A 527 -26.51 -22.43 1.48
C GLY A 527 -25.49 -21.53 2.17
N PHE A 528 -25.77 -21.05 3.39
CA PHE A 528 -24.87 -20.21 4.18
C PHE A 528 -24.31 -20.98 5.37
N GLU A 529 -23.05 -20.71 5.72
CA GLU A 529 -22.40 -21.28 6.91
C GLU A 529 -23.07 -20.79 8.20
N ARG A 530 -23.15 -21.67 9.21
CA ARG A 530 -23.83 -21.46 10.49
C ARG A 530 -23.00 -22.02 11.64
N GLY A 531 -23.35 -21.65 12.88
CA GLY A 531 -22.72 -22.16 14.09
C GLY A 531 -21.50 -21.35 14.48
N HIS A 532 -21.72 -20.08 14.79
CA HIS A 532 -20.68 -19.14 15.19
C HIS A 532 -20.03 -19.51 16.52
N GLY A 533 -18.72 -19.26 16.64
CA GLY A 533 -17.95 -19.51 17.86
C GLY A 533 -18.58 -18.86 19.10
N SER A 534 -19.04 -17.61 19.00
CA SER A 534 -19.63 -16.88 20.13
C SER A 534 -20.92 -17.52 20.65
N THR A 535 -21.85 -17.92 19.76
CA THR A 535 -23.12 -18.52 20.16
C THR A 535 -22.94 -19.94 20.72
N VAL A 536 -22.00 -20.69 20.16
CA VAL A 536 -21.60 -22.02 20.66
C VAL A 536 -20.92 -21.93 22.03
N PHE A 537 -20.02 -20.97 22.20
CA PHE A 537 -19.31 -20.76 23.47
C PHE A 537 -20.29 -20.40 24.58
N GLY A 538 -21.19 -19.44 24.32
CA GLY A 538 -22.26 -19.06 25.26
C GLY A 538 -23.18 -20.23 25.62
N ALA A 539 -23.60 -21.02 24.63
CA ALA A 539 -24.41 -22.22 24.86
C ALA A 539 -23.69 -23.24 25.75
N THR A 540 -22.39 -23.47 25.51
CA THR A 540 -21.57 -24.38 26.33
C THR A 540 -21.48 -23.88 27.77
N CYS A 541 -21.23 -22.59 27.96
CA CYS A 541 -21.17 -21.94 29.26
C CYS A 541 -22.50 -22.01 30.06
N ALA A 542 -23.65 -21.98 29.37
CA ALA A 542 -24.95 -22.20 30.01
C ALA A 542 -25.08 -23.63 30.57
N ILE A 543 -24.69 -24.63 29.78
CA ILE A 543 -24.77 -26.05 30.17
C ILE A 543 -23.83 -26.32 31.36
N LEU A 544 -22.64 -25.75 31.32
CA LEU A 544 -21.65 -25.87 32.40
C LEU A 544 -21.99 -24.99 33.62
N LYS A 545 -23.02 -24.14 33.56
CA LYS A 545 -23.47 -23.25 34.65
C LYS A 545 -22.43 -22.22 35.10
N THR A 546 -21.60 -21.75 34.18
CA THR A 546 -20.65 -20.65 34.45
C THR A 546 -21.40 -19.32 34.66
N SER A 547 -20.87 -18.40 35.47
CA SER A 547 -21.45 -17.06 35.62
C SER A 547 -21.31 -16.22 34.34
N ASP A 548 -22.15 -15.18 34.15
CA ASP A 548 -22.06 -14.28 32.99
C ASP A 548 -20.67 -13.62 32.90
N VAL A 549 -20.14 -13.15 34.03
CA VAL A 549 -18.83 -12.50 34.12
C VAL A 549 -17.70 -13.46 33.75
N GLU A 550 -17.73 -14.67 34.31
CA GLU A 550 -16.74 -15.70 34.01
C GLU A 550 -16.79 -16.10 32.53
N CYS A 551 -17.99 -16.31 31.98
CA CYS A 551 -18.20 -16.64 30.57
C CYS A 551 -17.59 -15.56 29.65
N VAL A 552 -17.87 -14.28 29.90
CA VAL A 552 -17.35 -13.17 29.09
C VAL A 552 -15.83 -13.06 29.22
N ASN A 553 -15.29 -13.16 30.43
CA ASN A 553 -13.85 -13.09 30.67
C ASN A 553 -13.11 -14.25 29.99
N MET A 554 -13.66 -15.48 30.06
CA MET A 554 -13.09 -16.65 29.39
C MET A 554 -13.08 -16.49 27.87
N PHE A 555 -14.17 -16.01 27.28
CA PHE A 555 -14.27 -15.78 25.84
C PHE A 555 -13.27 -14.71 25.37
N LEU A 556 -13.23 -13.57 26.05
CA LEU A 556 -12.34 -12.46 25.75
C LEU A 556 -10.86 -12.84 25.96
N TYR A 557 -10.55 -13.63 26.98
CA TYR A 557 -9.21 -14.17 27.19
C TYR A 557 -8.77 -15.05 26.01
N CYS A 558 -9.63 -15.96 25.53
CA CYS A 558 -9.32 -16.80 24.37
C CYS A 558 -9.03 -15.94 23.12
N LEU A 559 -9.86 -14.94 22.86
CA LEU A 559 -9.67 -14.03 21.74
C LEU A 559 -8.33 -13.27 21.82
N CYS A 560 -8.02 -12.71 22.99
CA CYS A 560 -6.76 -12.00 23.24
C CYS A 560 -5.54 -12.91 23.04
N ARG A 561 -5.57 -14.08 23.69
CA ARG A 561 -4.52 -15.09 23.61
C ARG A 561 -4.28 -15.52 22.18
N ASP A 562 -5.33 -15.78 21.41
CA ASP A 562 -5.21 -16.29 20.03
C ASP A 562 -4.63 -15.22 19.09
N MET A 563 -5.02 -13.95 19.26
CA MET A 563 -4.41 -12.82 18.54
C MET A 563 -2.93 -12.65 18.87
N VAL A 564 -2.56 -12.67 20.16
CA VAL A 564 -1.15 -12.54 20.57
C VAL A 564 -0.34 -13.75 20.12
N SER A 565 -0.91 -14.96 20.17
CA SER A 565 -0.29 -16.16 19.62
C SER A 565 -0.04 -16.04 18.11
N ALA A 566 -0.95 -15.43 17.35
CA ALA A 566 -0.73 -15.11 15.94
C ALA A 566 0.40 -14.08 15.76
N ALA A 567 0.47 -13.04 16.60
CA ALA A 567 1.53 -12.04 16.58
C ALA A 567 2.91 -12.64 16.78
N VAL A 568 3.05 -13.54 17.76
CA VAL A 568 4.30 -14.27 18.03
C VAL A 568 4.71 -15.13 16.83
N ARG A 569 3.75 -15.82 16.20
CA ARG A 569 4.01 -16.66 15.02
C ARG A 569 4.36 -15.87 13.76
N MET A 570 3.90 -14.62 13.67
CA MET A 570 4.31 -13.67 12.64
C MET A 570 5.64 -12.97 12.97
N ASN A 571 6.29 -13.33 14.07
CA ASN A 571 7.53 -12.72 14.54
C ASN A 571 7.41 -11.20 14.77
N LEU A 572 6.23 -10.73 15.21
CA LEU A 572 6.01 -9.32 15.56
C LEU A 572 6.52 -9.00 16.97
N VAL A 573 6.35 -9.95 17.89
CA VAL A 573 6.77 -9.86 19.30
C VAL A 573 7.28 -11.22 19.78
N GLY A 574 8.15 -11.21 20.79
CA GLY A 574 8.62 -12.45 21.42
C GLY A 574 7.56 -13.10 22.34
N PRO A 575 7.66 -14.41 22.66
CA PRO A 575 6.72 -15.07 23.56
C PRO A 575 6.62 -14.44 24.96
N LEU A 576 7.74 -13.93 25.49
CA LEU A 576 7.80 -13.27 26.80
C LEU A 576 7.04 -11.93 26.77
N GLU A 577 7.30 -11.12 25.75
CA GLU A 577 6.63 -9.85 25.53
C GLU A 577 5.12 -10.05 25.28
N GLY A 578 4.75 -11.01 24.45
CA GLY A 578 3.34 -11.37 24.20
C GLY A 578 2.59 -11.74 25.49
N SER A 579 3.24 -12.45 26.42
CA SER A 579 2.65 -12.74 27.73
C SER A 579 2.39 -11.47 28.56
N GLY A 580 3.28 -10.48 28.45
CA GLY A 580 3.11 -9.15 29.02
C GLY A 580 1.92 -8.40 28.42
N ILE A 581 1.78 -8.42 27.09
CA ILE A 581 0.67 -7.81 26.36
C ILE A 581 -0.67 -8.41 26.80
N ILE A 582 -0.79 -9.75 26.88
CA ILE A 582 -2.02 -10.41 27.34
C ILE A 582 -2.39 -9.91 28.74
N ARG A 583 -1.43 -9.85 29.67
CA ARG A 583 -1.67 -9.39 31.04
C ARG A 583 -2.14 -7.93 31.10
N GLN A 584 -1.52 -7.06 30.30
CA GLN A 584 -1.86 -5.64 30.24
C GLN A 584 -3.26 -5.41 29.67
N VAL A 585 -3.58 -6.03 28.54
CA VAL A 585 -4.87 -5.84 27.86
C VAL A 585 -6.01 -6.43 28.68
N THR A 586 -5.85 -7.66 29.19
CA THR A 586 -6.91 -8.35 29.95
C THR A 586 -7.27 -7.62 31.23
N ARG A 587 -6.29 -7.01 31.92
CA ARG A 587 -6.53 -6.17 33.11
C ARG A 587 -7.47 -4.99 32.81
N ASN A 588 -7.23 -4.28 31.70
CA ASN A 588 -8.04 -3.13 31.31
C ASN A 588 -9.45 -3.54 30.89
N VAL A 589 -9.57 -4.68 30.19
CA VAL A 589 -10.85 -5.17 29.70
C VAL A 589 -11.72 -5.73 30.83
N GLU A 590 -11.13 -6.40 31.83
CA GLU A 590 -11.87 -6.95 32.97
C GLU A 590 -12.63 -5.87 33.75
N GLU A 591 -12.06 -4.67 33.87
CA GLU A 591 -12.72 -3.51 34.49
C GLU A 591 -13.97 -3.09 33.71
N ILE A 592 -13.86 -2.99 32.38
CA ILE A 592 -14.98 -2.66 31.49
C ILE A 592 -16.06 -3.75 31.51
N VAL A 593 -15.66 -5.02 31.56
CA VAL A 593 -16.61 -6.14 31.66
C VAL A 593 -17.36 -6.08 32.98
N ARG A 594 -16.66 -5.76 34.09
CA ARG A 594 -17.29 -5.60 35.40
C ARG A 594 -18.38 -4.54 35.38
N GLU A 595 -18.06 -3.34 34.86
CA GLU A 595 -19.02 -2.24 34.76
C GLU A 595 -20.21 -2.59 33.84
N ARG A 596 -19.95 -3.14 32.64
CA ARG A 596 -21.00 -3.36 31.64
C ARG A 596 -21.85 -4.61 31.87
N VAL A 597 -21.29 -5.66 32.47
CA VAL A 597 -21.96 -6.97 32.63
C VAL A 597 -22.55 -7.14 34.03
N ILE A 598 -21.92 -6.59 35.09
CA ILE A 598 -22.41 -6.74 36.47
C ILE A 598 -23.45 -5.68 36.84
N GLU A 599 -23.33 -4.45 36.34
CA GLU A 599 -24.21 -3.34 36.76
C GLU A 599 -25.55 -3.25 35.99
N GLY A 600 -25.90 -4.28 35.22
CA GLY A 600 -27.29 -4.50 34.78
C GLY A 600 -27.68 -3.88 33.44
N ALA A 601 -26.77 -3.78 32.48
CA ALA A 601 -27.17 -3.47 31.11
C ALA A 601 -28.06 -4.59 30.55
N ASP A 602 -29.20 -4.21 29.96
CA ASP A 602 -30.04 -5.11 29.17
C ASP A 602 -29.29 -5.45 27.86
N ILE A 603 -28.44 -6.48 27.92
CA ILE A 603 -27.64 -6.95 26.79
C ILE A 603 -28.58 -7.68 25.82
N ASP A 604 -29.20 -6.93 24.90
CA ASP A 604 -29.98 -7.46 23.79
C ASP A 604 -29.08 -7.68 22.56
N VAL A 605 -29.22 -8.85 21.93
CA VAL A 605 -28.57 -9.20 20.66
C VAL A 605 -28.86 -8.23 19.52
N LYS A 606 -30.01 -7.54 19.57
CA LYS A 606 -30.35 -6.48 18.59
C LYS A 606 -29.55 -5.20 18.77
N GLY A 607 -28.99 -5.01 19.97
CA GLY A 607 -28.11 -3.88 20.28
C GLY A 607 -26.67 -4.09 19.85
N ALA A 608 -26.32 -5.19 19.17
CA ALA A 608 -24.95 -5.45 18.74
C ALA A 608 -24.44 -4.36 17.78
N PHE A 609 -23.23 -3.86 18.03
CA PHE A 609 -22.61 -2.81 17.24
C PHE A 609 -21.11 -3.05 17.00
N MET A 610 -20.59 -2.41 15.96
CA MET A 610 -19.18 -2.42 15.60
C MET A 610 -18.60 -1.04 15.90
N CYS A 611 -17.49 -0.99 16.64
CA CYS A 611 -16.88 0.27 17.10
C CYS A 611 -15.75 0.75 16.19
N SER A 612 -15.15 -0.14 15.41
CA SER A 612 -13.98 0.10 14.57
C SER A 612 -14.22 -0.41 13.15
N PRO A 613 -14.61 0.48 12.22
CA PRO A 613 -14.76 0.17 10.81
C PRO A 613 -13.47 -0.38 10.18
N ILE A 614 -12.30 0.01 10.72
CA ILE A 614 -10.99 -0.43 10.21
C ILE A 614 -10.85 -1.95 10.36
N LEU A 615 -11.24 -2.53 11.50
CA LEU A 615 -11.16 -3.98 11.71
C LEU A 615 -12.03 -4.75 10.70
N GLU A 616 -13.17 -4.18 10.31
CA GLU A 616 -14.07 -4.79 9.32
C GLU A 616 -13.51 -4.70 7.89
N ILE A 617 -12.87 -3.58 7.54
CA ILE A 617 -12.14 -3.43 6.27
C ILE A 617 -10.98 -4.44 6.22
N LEU A 618 -10.25 -4.62 7.32
CA LEU A 618 -9.13 -5.55 7.40
C LEU A 618 -9.57 -7.01 7.28
N ALA A 619 -10.67 -7.39 7.94
CA ALA A 619 -11.26 -8.73 7.79
C ALA A 619 -11.57 -9.05 6.33
N ASN A 620 -12.18 -8.11 5.60
CA ASN A 620 -12.47 -8.30 4.17
C ASN A 620 -11.23 -8.25 3.29
N SER A 621 -10.21 -7.48 3.69
CA SER A 621 -8.95 -7.36 2.95
C SER A 621 -8.06 -8.59 3.11
N HIS A 622 -8.26 -9.41 4.14
CA HIS A 622 -7.50 -10.63 4.38
C HIS A 622 -7.58 -11.63 3.21
N GLU A 623 -8.74 -11.74 2.55
CA GLU A 623 -8.92 -12.57 1.35
C GLU A 623 -8.08 -12.10 0.15
N ARG A 624 -7.62 -10.84 0.16
CA ARG A 624 -6.82 -10.23 -0.91
C ARG A 624 -5.31 -10.36 -0.69
N LEU A 625 -4.88 -10.92 0.45
CA LEU A 625 -3.48 -11.16 0.75
C LEU A 625 -2.93 -12.23 -0.19
N TYR A 626 -1.84 -11.92 -0.90
CA TYR A 626 -1.19 -12.85 -1.84
C TYR A 626 -0.57 -14.04 -1.11
N THR A 627 0.17 -13.77 -0.04
CA THR A 627 0.73 -14.77 0.89
C THR A 627 -0.04 -14.71 2.20
N ARG A 628 -0.53 -15.86 2.66
CA ARG A 628 -1.29 -16.00 3.91
C ARG A 628 -0.71 -17.13 4.74
N LEU A 629 -0.43 -16.83 6.00
CA LEU A 629 -0.10 -17.78 7.05
C LEU A 629 -1.37 -18.25 7.78
N PHE A 630 -2.40 -17.40 7.85
CA PHE A 630 -3.67 -17.70 8.51
C PHE A 630 -4.84 -17.80 7.53
N ASN A 631 -5.93 -18.39 7.99
CA ASN A 631 -7.18 -18.52 7.24
C ASN A 631 -8.08 -17.27 7.32
N SER A 632 -7.81 -16.33 8.24
CA SER A 632 -8.54 -15.06 8.42
C SER A 632 -7.80 -14.03 9.28
#